data_AF-A0A0G1XNY0-F1
#
_entry.id   AF-A0A0G1XNY0-F1
#
_cell.length_a   1.000
_cell.length_b   1.000
_cell.length_c   1.000
_cell.angle_alpha   90.00
_cell.angle_beta   90.00
_cell.angle_gamma   90.00
#
_symmetry.space_group_name_H-M   'P 1'
#
loop_
_entity.id
_entity.type
_entity.pdbx_description
1 polymer ?
#
loop_
_entity_poly.entity_id
_entity_poly.type
_entity_poly.pdbx_seq_one_letter_code
_entity_poly.pdbx_strand_id
1 'polypeptide(L)'
;MKLVLCAQDIQTLTIGLAQAGVMKQERTVETSPEGYLLHVHRMLGEWSLTLEELEEIIVVTGPGSFTASRVSTTIANSLAFTQRIPVTGIDNPMRLSLQELLWQTLNPSRTYVTPSYDRPAQLTMRKKCVDKKTA
;
A
#
# COMPACT_ATOMS: atom_id res chain seq x y z
N MET A 1 -0.94 -13.06 -12.97
CA MET A 1 -1.21 -13.15 -11.51
C MET A 1 -1.32 -11.74 -10.92
N LYS A 2 -2.14 -11.48 -9.90
CA LYS A 2 -2.23 -10.15 -9.27
C LYS A 2 -1.65 -10.16 -7.86
N LEU A 3 -0.74 -9.23 -7.56
CA LEU A 3 -0.20 -9.04 -6.21
C LEU A 3 -1.07 -8.05 -5.45
N VAL A 4 -1.50 -8.37 -4.24
CA VAL A 4 -2.35 -7.53 -3.40
C VAL A 4 -1.58 -7.12 -2.15
N LEU A 5 -1.50 -5.82 -1.87
CA LEU A 5 -0.83 -5.26 -0.70
C LEU A 5 -1.81 -4.50 0.17
N CYS A 6 -1.87 -4.82 1.46
CA CYS A 6 -2.66 -4.08 2.44
C CYS A 6 -1.84 -3.77 3.69
N ALA A 7 -1.74 -2.49 4.01
CA ALA A 7 -1.00 -1.98 5.15
C ALA A 7 -1.79 -0.85 5.82
N GLN A 8 -3.02 -1.15 6.25
CA GLN A 8 -3.86 -0.17 6.95
C GLN A 8 -3.41 0.06 8.40
N ASP A 9 -2.74 -0.92 9.00
CA ASP A 9 -2.06 -0.80 10.29
C ASP A 9 -0.55 -0.55 10.06
N ILE A 10 0.09 0.23 10.95
CA ILE A 10 1.53 0.49 10.87
C ILE A 10 2.38 -0.72 11.27
N GLN A 11 1.82 -1.64 12.07
CA GLN A 11 2.56 -2.78 12.62
C GLN A 11 2.37 -4.07 11.81
N THR A 12 1.52 -4.04 10.79
CA THR A 12 1.23 -5.24 9.98
C THR A 12 1.27 -4.93 8.50
N LEU A 13 1.60 -5.97 7.73
CA LEU A 13 1.49 -5.98 6.29
C LEU A 13 0.80 -7.29 5.90
N THR A 14 -0.29 -7.18 5.16
CA THR A 14 -0.94 -8.31 4.51
C THR A 14 -0.59 -8.32 3.03
N ILE A 15 -0.08 -9.45 2.57
CA ILE A 15 0.31 -9.70 1.18
C ILE A 15 -0.58 -10.82 0.66
N GLY A 16 -1.19 -10.63 -0.50
CA GLY A 16 -2.04 -11.61 -1.15
C GLY A 16 -1.67 -11.82 -2.61
N LEU A 17 -2.03 -12.99 -3.14
CA LEU A 17 -2.01 -13.29 -4.56
C LEU A 17 -3.41 -13.62 -5.02
N ALA A 18 -3.88 -12.87 -6.01
CA ALA A 18 -5.19 -13.08 -6.60
C ALA A 18 -5.08 -13.51 -8.07
N GLN A 19 -5.98 -14.40 -8.48
CA GLN A 19 -6.12 -14.82 -9.86
C GLN A 19 -7.60 -14.92 -10.21
N ALA A 20 -8.00 -14.33 -11.34
CA ALA A 20 -9.40 -14.32 -11.80
C ALA A 20 -10.41 -13.85 -10.72
N GLY A 21 -10.03 -12.85 -9.91
CA GLY A 21 -10.89 -12.27 -8.86
C GLY A 21 -10.96 -13.07 -7.55
N VAL A 22 -10.22 -14.18 -7.45
CA VAL A 22 -10.18 -15.03 -6.26
C VAL A 22 -8.79 -14.97 -5.62
N MET A 23 -8.76 -14.81 -4.29
CA MET A 23 -7.53 -14.88 -3.50
C MET A 23 -7.04 -16.33 -3.46
N LYS A 24 -5.83 -16.56 -3.97
CA LYS A 24 -5.17 -17.87 -3.98
C LYS A 24 -4.35 -18.09 -2.72
N GLN A 25 -3.63 -17.06 -2.29
CA GLN A 25 -2.78 -17.09 -1.12
C GLN A 25 -2.86 -15.73 -0.43
N GLU A 26 -2.83 -15.74 0.89
CA GLU A 26 -2.80 -14.54 1.71
C GLU A 26 -1.92 -14.82 2.93
N ARG A 27 -1.08 -13.85 3.29
CA ARG A 27 -0.33 -13.89 4.55
C ARG A 27 -0.27 -12.51 5.17
N THR A 28 -0.54 -12.46 6.46
CA THR A 28 -0.29 -11.28 7.30
C THR A 28 0.99 -11.49 8.09
N VAL A 29 1.85 -10.49 8.11
CA VAL A 29 3.09 -10.46 8.88
C VAL A 29 3.10 -9.24 9.79
N GLU A 30 3.62 -9.42 11.00
CA GLU A 30 3.91 -8.31 11.91
C GLU A 30 5.27 -7.71 11.52
N THR A 31 5.27 -6.46 11.09
CA THR A 31 6.46 -5.74 10.65
C THR A 31 6.18 -4.25 10.64
N SER A 32 7.21 -3.46 10.90
CA SER A 32 7.18 -2.02 10.64
C SER A 32 7.32 -1.72 9.14
N PRO A 33 6.99 -0.49 8.68
CA PRO A 33 7.03 -0.13 7.26
C PRO A 33 8.41 -0.31 6.61
N GLU A 34 9.50 -0.18 7.36
CA GLU A 34 10.88 -0.40 6.88
C GLU A 34 11.10 -1.84 6.39
N GLY A 35 10.36 -2.81 6.92
CA GLY A 35 10.45 -4.22 6.55
C GLY A 35 9.55 -4.62 5.38
N TYR A 36 8.64 -3.77 4.92
CA TYR A 36 7.59 -4.18 3.98
C TYR A 36 8.15 -4.78 2.67
N LEU A 37 9.10 -4.11 2.03
CA LEU A 37 9.68 -4.58 0.78
C LEU A 37 10.40 -5.93 0.95
N LEU A 38 11.11 -6.12 2.06
CA LEU A 38 11.78 -7.38 2.39
C LEU A 38 10.76 -8.52 2.53
N HIS A 39 9.64 -8.26 3.22
CA HIS A 39 8.58 -9.24 3.37
C HIS A 39 7.87 -9.55 2.05
N VAL A 40 7.62 -8.56 1.21
CA VAL A 40 7.08 -8.78 -0.15
C VAL A 40 8.02 -9.69 -0.96
N HIS A 41 9.33 -9.38 -0.98
CA HIS A 41 10.31 -10.19 -1.68
C HIS A 41 10.37 -11.63 -1.15
N ARG A 42 10.39 -11.83 0.17
CA ARG A 42 10.37 -13.15 0.79
C ARG A 42 9.11 -13.94 0.43
N MET A 43 7.93 -13.33 0.51
CA MET A 43 6.68 -14.01 0.18
C MET A 43 6.63 -14.44 -1.28
N LEU A 44 7.07 -13.59 -2.22
CA LEU A 44 7.15 -13.97 -3.63
C LEU A 44 8.07 -15.18 -3.84
N GLY A 45 9.21 -15.22 -3.17
CA GLY A 45 10.13 -16.37 -3.21
C GLY A 45 9.53 -17.65 -2.60
N GLU A 46 8.83 -17.54 -1.47
CA GLU A 46 8.13 -18.68 -0.84
C GLU A 46 6.99 -19.23 -1.70
N TRP A 47 6.36 -18.36 -2.50
CA TRP A 47 5.32 -18.73 -3.44
C TRP A 47 5.86 -19.16 -4.81
N SER A 48 7.18 -19.26 -4.94
CA SER A 48 7.87 -19.60 -6.19
C SER A 48 7.45 -18.74 -7.38
N LEU A 49 7.15 -17.46 -7.11
CA LEU A 49 6.74 -16.50 -8.13
C LEU A 49 7.86 -15.52 -8.45
N THR A 50 7.99 -15.26 -9.73
CA THR A 50 8.84 -14.21 -10.29
C THR A 50 8.04 -12.92 -10.48
N LEU A 51 8.72 -11.78 -10.58
CA LEU A 51 8.02 -10.51 -10.77
C LEU A 51 7.41 -10.41 -12.18
N GLU A 52 7.97 -11.13 -13.13
CA GLU A 52 7.54 -11.21 -14.54
C GLU A 52 6.19 -11.92 -14.72
N GLU A 53 5.78 -12.74 -13.74
CA GLU A 53 4.48 -13.45 -13.74
C GLU A 53 3.33 -12.58 -13.18
N LEU A 54 3.66 -11.40 -12.66
CA LEU A 54 2.66 -10.43 -12.20
C LEU A 54 2.09 -9.67 -13.39
N GLU A 55 0.77 -9.56 -13.42
CA GLU A 55 0.00 -8.85 -14.46
C GLU A 55 -0.54 -7.52 -13.95
N GLU A 56 -0.68 -7.36 -12.63
CA GLU A 56 -1.23 -6.18 -11.98
C GLU A 56 -0.83 -6.16 -10.50
N ILE A 57 -0.69 -4.96 -9.94
CA ILE A 57 -0.53 -4.77 -8.50
C ILE A 57 -1.75 -4.03 -7.95
N ILE A 58 -2.36 -4.61 -6.93
CA ILE A 58 -3.47 -4.03 -6.19
C ILE A 58 -2.94 -3.58 -4.83
N VAL A 59 -3.26 -2.36 -4.42
CA VAL A 59 -2.85 -1.84 -3.11
C VAL A 59 -3.99 -1.14 -2.42
N VAL A 60 -4.14 -1.41 -1.12
CA VAL A 60 -5.09 -0.69 -0.27
C VAL A 60 -4.51 0.68 0.06
N THR A 61 -5.14 1.74 -0.47
CA THR A 61 -4.67 3.13 -0.38
C THR A 61 -4.99 3.79 0.95
N GLY A 62 -5.95 3.26 1.70
CA GLY A 62 -6.40 3.77 3.00
C GLY A 62 -7.91 3.66 3.14
N PRO A 63 -8.54 4.36 4.11
CA PRO A 63 -7.90 5.08 5.22
C PRO A 63 -7.13 4.14 6.15
N GLY A 64 -6.11 4.65 6.84
CA GLY A 64 -5.22 3.86 7.68
C GLY A 64 -3.98 4.64 8.12
N SER A 65 -2.92 3.93 8.51
CA SER A 65 -1.65 4.55 8.90
C SER A 65 -1.03 5.35 7.75
N PHE A 66 -0.80 6.65 7.96
CA PHE A 66 -0.15 7.57 7.01
C PHE A 66 1.18 7.04 6.47
N THR A 67 2.00 6.48 7.35
CA THR A 67 3.31 5.95 6.98
C THR A 67 3.15 4.64 6.22
N ALA A 68 2.31 3.74 6.70
CA ALA A 68 2.09 2.44 6.07
C ALA A 68 1.49 2.59 4.66
N SER A 69 0.45 3.41 4.49
CA SER A 69 -0.17 3.69 3.19
C SER A 69 0.81 4.32 2.19
N ARG A 70 1.67 5.24 2.65
CA ARG A 70 2.73 5.82 1.77
C ARG A 70 3.74 4.77 1.32
N VAL A 71 4.20 3.95 2.26
CA VAL A 71 5.20 2.92 1.96
C VAL A 71 4.61 1.85 1.05
N SER A 72 3.41 1.34 1.34
CA SER A 72 2.74 0.32 0.51
C SER A 72 2.44 0.82 -0.89
N THR A 73 1.91 2.05 -1.05
CA THR A 73 1.67 2.65 -2.38
C THR A 73 2.97 2.92 -3.14
N THR A 74 4.04 3.34 -2.46
CA THR A 74 5.35 3.53 -3.09
C THR A 74 5.92 2.21 -3.60
N ILE A 75 5.84 1.14 -2.80
CA ILE A 75 6.26 -0.21 -3.20
C ILE A 75 5.43 -0.67 -4.40
N ALA A 76 4.11 -0.57 -4.33
CA ALA A 76 3.21 -0.96 -5.40
C ALA A 76 3.50 -0.22 -6.71
N ASN A 77 3.59 1.11 -6.67
CA ASN A 77 3.91 1.92 -7.84
C ASN A 77 5.29 1.59 -8.39
N SER A 78 6.30 1.37 -7.54
CA SER A 78 7.66 1.07 -7.97
C SER A 78 7.72 -0.27 -8.70
N LEU A 79 7.12 -1.32 -8.13
CA LEU A 79 7.05 -2.64 -8.75
C LEU A 79 6.22 -2.62 -10.04
N ALA A 80 5.11 -1.90 -10.05
CA ALA A 80 4.26 -1.77 -11.23
C ALA A 80 5.00 -1.04 -12.37
N PHE A 81 5.71 0.03 -12.03
CA PHE A 81 6.52 0.81 -12.97
C PHE A 81 7.68 -0.01 -13.56
N THR A 82 8.42 -0.76 -12.74
CA THR A 82 9.56 -1.56 -13.21
C THR A 82 9.11 -2.70 -14.12
N GLN A 83 7.98 -3.35 -13.79
CA GLN A 83 7.41 -4.43 -14.59
C GLN A 83 6.52 -3.95 -15.75
N ARG A 84 6.27 -2.64 -15.85
CA ARG A 84 5.36 -2.03 -16.84
C ARG A 84 3.95 -2.63 -16.80
N ILE A 85 3.47 -2.94 -15.60
CA ILE A 85 2.13 -3.48 -15.35
C ILE A 85 1.25 -2.43 -14.68
N PRO A 86 -0.09 -2.53 -14.82
CA PRO A 86 -1.01 -1.62 -14.16
C PRO A 86 -0.95 -1.74 -12.63
N VAL A 87 -1.33 -0.63 -11.97
CA VAL A 87 -1.57 -0.59 -10.53
C VAL A 87 -2.97 -0.08 -10.23
N THR A 88 -3.65 -0.73 -9.28
CA THR A 88 -5.01 -0.40 -8.86
C THR A 88 -5.03 -0.10 -7.38
N GLY A 89 -5.56 1.07 -7.03
CA GLY A 89 -5.71 1.53 -5.65
C GLY A 89 -7.13 1.28 -5.17
N ILE A 90 -7.28 0.68 -3.99
CA ILE A 90 -8.58 0.38 -3.37
C ILE A 90 -8.67 1.07 -2.03
N ASP A 91 -9.74 1.82 -1.79
CA ASP A 91 -10.05 2.33 -0.46
C ASP A 91 -10.81 1.26 0.35
N ASN A 92 -10.42 1.06 1.60
CA ASN A 92 -11.01 0.09 2.52
C ASN A 92 -11.42 0.72 3.86
N PRO A 93 -12.37 1.68 3.87
CA PRO A 93 -12.79 2.36 5.10
C PRO A 93 -13.43 1.42 6.13
N MET A 94 -14.05 0.34 5.66
CA MET A 94 -14.73 -0.63 6.51
C MET A 94 -13.82 -1.76 7.01
N ARG A 95 -12.53 -1.75 6.63
CA ARG A 95 -11.55 -2.82 6.96
C ARG A 95 -12.04 -4.21 6.59
N LEU A 96 -12.64 -4.32 5.40
CA LEU A 96 -13.08 -5.58 4.80
C LEU A 96 -11.89 -6.49 4.51
N SER A 97 -12.15 -7.79 4.38
CA SER A 97 -11.14 -8.77 3.96
C SER A 97 -10.67 -8.48 2.53
N LEU A 98 -9.44 -8.92 2.20
CA LEU A 98 -8.92 -8.72 0.84
C LEU A 98 -9.77 -9.39 -0.23
N GLN A 99 -10.32 -10.57 0.08
CA GLN A 99 -11.21 -11.28 -0.81
C GLN A 99 -12.48 -10.48 -1.10
N GLU A 100 -13.07 -9.81 -0.10
CA GLU A 100 -14.21 -8.90 -0.30
C GLU A 100 -13.86 -7.70 -1.18
N LEU A 101 -12.67 -7.11 -0.99
CA LEU A 101 -12.20 -5.98 -1.78
C LEU A 101 -11.98 -6.33 -3.26
N LEU A 102 -11.52 -7.54 -3.55
CA LEU A 102 -11.32 -8.00 -4.93
C LEU A 102 -12.61 -7.95 -5.74
N TRP A 103 -13.75 -8.32 -5.14
CA TRP A 103 -15.05 -8.26 -5.84
C TRP A 103 -15.54 -6.82 -6.07
N GLN A 104 -15.13 -5.87 -5.22
CA GLN A 104 -15.48 -4.46 -5.38
C GLN A 104 -14.60 -3.76 -6.42
N THR A 105 -13.53 -4.41 -6.89
CA THR A 105 -12.58 -3.84 -7.84
C THR A 105 -13.16 -3.90 -9.25
N LEU A 106 -13.96 -2.89 -9.63
CA LEU A 106 -14.62 -2.80 -10.94
C LEU A 106 -13.82 -1.96 -11.98
N ASN A 107 -12.51 -1.76 -11.76
CA ASN A 107 -11.51 -0.97 -12.52
C ASN A 107 -11.61 0.57 -12.36
N PRO A 108 -10.48 1.26 -12.10
CA PRO A 108 -9.54 1.55 -13.19
C PRO A 108 -8.08 1.23 -12.84
N SER A 109 -7.44 0.43 -13.69
CA SER A 109 -5.98 0.37 -13.79
C SER A 109 -5.44 1.77 -14.04
N ARG A 110 -4.57 2.26 -13.16
CA ARG A 110 -3.95 3.58 -13.27
C ARG A 110 -2.46 3.43 -13.59
N THR A 111 -1.87 4.51 -14.10
CA THR A 111 -0.41 4.61 -14.25
C THR A 111 0.29 4.61 -12.90
N TYR A 112 -0.32 5.21 -11.88
CA TYR A 112 0.14 5.19 -10.50
C TYR A 112 -1.02 5.44 -9.54
N VAL A 113 -0.84 5.08 -8.27
CA VAL A 113 -1.78 5.34 -7.18
C VAL A 113 -1.21 6.30 -6.16
N THR A 114 -2.08 6.99 -5.43
CA THR A 114 -1.70 7.87 -4.31
C THR A 114 -2.33 7.35 -3.02
N PRO A 115 -1.65 7.46 -1.88
CA PRO A 115 -2.23 7.09 -0.59
C PRO A 115 -3.38 8.05 -0.22
N SER A 116 -4.37 7.52 0.50
CA SER A 116 -5.48 8.29 1.06
C SER A 116 -5.09 8.80 2.45
N TYR A 117 -5.25 10.11 2.66
CA TYR A 117 -4.93 10.79 3.92
C TYR A 117 -6.23 11.21 4.61
N ASP A 118 -6.49 10.64 5.79
CA ASP A 118 -7.72 10.85 6.55
C ASP A 118 -7.67 12.06 7.50
N ARG A 119 -6.54 12.76 7.56
CA ARG A 119 -6.32 13.92 8.46
C ARG A 119 -5.55 15.02 7.74
N PRO A 120 -5.82 16.29 8.07
CA PRO A 120 -5.06 17.41 7.54
C PRO A 120 -3.60 17.35 7.99
N ALA A 121 -2.70 17.92 7.19
CA ALA A 121 -1.30 18.03 7.54
C ALA A 121 -1.12 18.79 8.87
N GLN A 122 -0.45 18.16 9.85
CA GLN A 122 -0.01 18.84 11.06
C GLN A 122 1.24 19.67 10.76
N LEU A 123 1.02 20.87 10.24
CA LEU A 123 2.10 21.82 9.98
C LEU A 123 2.58 22.41 11.30
N THR A 124 3.89 22.34 11.56
CA THR A 124 4.49 23.08 12.67
C THR A 124 4.41 24.57 12.36
N MET A 125 3.56 25.29 13.09
CA MET A 125 3.49 26.75 12.97
C MET A 125 4.81 27.35 13.44
N ARG A 126 5.45 28.17 12.59
CA ARG A 126 6.67 28.90 12.93
C ARG A 126 6.40 29.71 14.21
N LYS A 127 7.22 29.52 15.26
CA LYS A 127 7.17 30.40 16.44
C LYS A 127 7.32 31.85 15.96
N LYS A 128 6.39 32.72 16.34
CA LYS A 128 6.55 34.17 16.13
C LYS A 128 7.90 34.56 16.71
N CYS A 129 8.77 35.15 15.89
CA CYS A 129 9.99 35.78 16.37
C CYS A 129 9.53 36.91 17.29
N VAL A 130 9.70 36.75 18.61
CA VAL A 130 9.57 37.88 19.51
C VAL A 130 10.83 38.69 19.27
N ASP A 131 10.71 39.77 18.50
CA ASP A 131 11.77 40.77 18.41
C ASP A 131 11.99 41.31 19.82
N LYS A 132 13.03 40.80 20.50
CA LYS A 132 13.57 41.45 21.70
C LYS A 132 14.27 42.73 21.26
N LYS A 133 13.47 43.73 20.89
CA LYS A 133 13.94 45.11 20.77
C LYS A 133 13.64 45.84 22.07
N THR A 134 14.73 46.26 22.72
CA THR A 134 14.85 47.43 23.61
C THR A 134 14.21 47.34 25.00
N ALA A 135 15.05 47.17 26.01
CA ALA A 135 15.25 48.15 27.09
C ALA A 135 16.68 47.97 27.63
#